data_AF-A0AA38F4K0-F1
#
_entry.id   AF-A0AA38F4K0-F1
#
_cell.length_a   1.000
_cell.length_b   1.000
_cell.length_c   1.000
_cell.angle_alpha   90.00
_cell.angle_beta   90.00
_cell.angle_gamma   90.00
#
_symmetry.space_group_name_H-M   'P 1'
#
loop_
_entity.id
_entity.type
_entity.pdbx_description
1 polymer ?
#
loop_
_entity_poly.entity_id
_entity_poly.type
_entity_poly.pdbx_seq_one_letter_code
_entity_poly.pdbx_strand_id
1 'polypeptide(L)'
;SEYDTIGTCVKAALVYLGTTLIKLVCLATFLQVSDNDNFDPYQELLKAFIGFIDVAGLYFALTQLTHRNISQNHKFQAIGLGWAFADSLLHRLAPLWVGAKGLEFTWDYLLQGLESNANLVLTVSLAALGSLMWLRKNKPKTLVPIIYASAGVLATMPSII
;
A
#
# COMPACT_ATOMS: atom_id res chain seq x y z
N SER A 1 -2.92 -15.94 -20.33
CA SER A 1 -3.67 -14.68 -20.56
C SER A 1 -4.40 -14.21 -19.30
N GLU A 2 -5.31 -15.00 -18.72
CA GLU A 2 -5.98 -14.63 -17.45
C GLU A 2 -5.33 -15.25 -16.21
N TYR A 3 -4.92 -16.52 -16.28
CA TYR A 3 -4.19 -17.20 -15.21
C TYR A 3 -2.87 -16.49 -14.84
N ASP A 4 -2.18 -15.90 -15.82
CA ASP A 4 -0.98 -15.08 -15.57
C ASP A 4 -1.31 -13.80 -14.79
N THR A 5 -2.47 -13.20 -15.03
CA THR A 5 -2.94 -11.98 -14.36
C THR A 5 -3.31 -12.26 -12.91
N ILE A 6 -4.06 -13.34 -12.66
CA ILE A 6 -4.40 -13.80 -11.31
C ILE A 6 -3.13 -14.19 -10.55
N GLY A 7 -2.21 -14.93 -11.19
CA GLY A 7 -0.93 -15.27 -10.59
C GLY A 7 -0.07 -14.05 -10.23
N THR A 8 -0.11 -12.99 -11.06
CA THR A 8 0.56 -11.73 -10.77
C THR A 8 -0.09 -10.98 -9.61
N CYS A 9 -1.43 -10.97 -9.54
CA CYS A 9 -2.20 -10.40 -8.42
C CYS A 9 -1.84 -11.09 -7.09
N VAL A 10 -1.84 -12.42 -7.06
CA VAL A 10 -1.47 -13.21 -5.87
C VAL A 10 -0.03 -12.95 -5.46
N LYS A 11 0.91 -12.89 -6.42
CA LYS A 11 2.31 -12.54 -6.13
C LYS A 11 2.45 -11.12 -5.57
N ALA A 12 1.68 -10.15 -6.08
CA ALA A 12 1.69 -8.79 -5.56
C ALA A 12 1.17 -8.73 -4.12
N ALA A 13 0.11 -9.48 -3.81
CA ALA A 13 -0.37 -9.64 -2.44
C ALA A 13 0.71 -10.23 -1.52
N LEU A 14 1.43 -11.27 -1.95
CA LEU A 14 2.53 -11.85 -1.18
C LEU A 14 3.70 -10.88 -0.96
N VAL A 15 4.05 -10.07 -1.97
CA VAL A 15 5.07 -9.03 -1.81
C VAL A 15 4.63 -8.00 -0.78
N TYR A 16 3.36 -7.58 -0.82
CA TYR A 16 2.80 -6.67 0.19
C TYR A 16 2.91 -7.26 1.61
N LEU A 17 2.54 -8.53 1.80
CA LEU A 17 2.70 -9.18 3.11
C LEU A 17 4.16 -9.11 3.61
N GLY A 18 5.11 -9.39 2.72
CA GLY A 18 6.54 -9.31 3.04
C GLY A 18 6.98 -7.88 3.40
N THR A 19 6.56 -6.88 2.63
CA THR A 19 6.92 -5.48 2.87
C THR A 19 6.32 -4.97 4.17
N THR A 20 5.05 -5.33 4.45
CA THR A 20 4.37 -4.98 5.69
C THR A 20 5.01 -5.64 6.89
N LEU A 21 5.44 -6.90 6.80
CA LEU A 21 6.18 -7.55 7.89
C LEU A 21 7.50 -6.83 8.19
N ILE A 22 8.27 -6.48 7.16
CA ILE A 22 9.52 -5.72 7.32
C ILE A 22 9.22 -4.36 7.95
N LYS A 23 8.19 -3.66 7.47
CA LYS A 23 7.74 -2.37 8.01
C LYS A 23 7.38 -2.48 9.50
N LEU A 24 6.61 -3.49 9.89
CA LEU A 24 6.22 -3.72 11.29
C LEU A 24 7.43 -4.03 12.17
N VAL A 25 8.38 -4.84 11.70
CA VAL A 25 9.63 -5.11 12.42
C VAL A 25 10.45 -3.83 12.60
N CYS A 26 10.57 -3.00 11.54
CA CYS A 26 11.24 -1.70 11.63
C CYS A 26 10.55 -0.76 12.61
N LEU A 27 9.21 -0.66 12.57
CA LEU A 27 8.44 0.13 13.53
C LEU A 27 8.69 -0.35 14.95
N ALA A 28 8.59 -1.66 15.21
CA ALA A 28 8.77 -2.22 16.54
C ALA A 28 10.20 -2.09 17.08
N THR A 29 11.21 -2.05 16.20
CA THR A 29 12.62 -2.01 16.61
C THR A 29 13.14 -0.58 16.81
N PHE A 30 12.75 0.33 15.92
CA PHE A 30 13.32 1.68 15.87
C PHE A 30 12.42 2.74 16.49
N LEU A 31 11.10 2.51 16.53
CA LEU A 31 10.18 3.45 17.15
C LEU A 31 10.16 3.22 18.66
N GLN A 32 10.50 4.24 19.43
CA GLN A 32 10.34 4.19 20.88
C GLN A 32 8.96 4.76 21.21
N VAL A 33 8.17 4.02 22.00
CA VAL A 33 6.94 4.57 22.60
C VAL A 33 7.39 5.60 23.63
N SER A 34 7.34 6.87 23.27
CA SER A 34 7.55 7.98 24.19
C SER A 34 6.21 8.29 24.86
N ASP A 35 6.13 8.13 26.18
CA ASP A 35 4.91 8.45 26.97
C ASP A 35 4.67 9.96 27.09
N ASN A 36 5.58 10.79 26.58
CA ASN A 36 5.44 12.24 26.57
C ASN A 36 4.90 12.70 25.20
N ASP A 37 3.79 13.45 25.22
CA ASP A 37 3.13 14.08 24.05
C ASP A 37 4.00 15.16 23.35
N ASN A 38 5.31 15.14 23.54
CA ASN A 38 6.23 16.10 22.97
C ASN A 38 6.61 15.68 21.55
N PHE A 39 6.55 16.63 20.61
CA PHE A 39 6.88 16.38 19.21
C PHE A 39 8.38 16.10 19.04
N ASP A 40 8.73 14.83 18.80
CA ASP A 40 10.11 14.41 18.53
C ASP A 40 10.38 14.36 17.00
N PRO A 41 11.08 15.35 16.42
CA PRO A 41 11.30 15.42 14.98
C PRO A 41 12.09 14.22 14.44
N TYR A 42 12.95 13.62 15.27
CA TYR A 42 13.69 12.41 14.91
C TYR A 42 12.77 11.19 14.73
N GLN A 43 11.78 11.02 15.61
CA GLN A 43 10.83 9.92 15.54
C GLN A 43 9.92 10.05 14.30
N GLU A 44 9.44 11.27 14.02
CA GLU A 44 8.63 11.55 12.83
C GLU A 44 9.41 11.35 11.52
N LEU A 45 10.69 11.74 11.49
CA LEU A 45 11.56 11.46 10.35
C LEU A 45 11.76 9.94 10.17
N LEU A 46 11.92 9.18 11.25
CA LEU A 46 12.07 7.73 11.20
C LEU A 46 10.79 7.05 10.68
N LYS A 47 9.61 7.51 11.11
CA LYS A 47 8.31 7.07 10.56
C LYS A 47 8.22 7.32 9.06
N ALA A 48 8.64 8.50 8.59
CA ALA A 48 8.66 8.82 7.16
C ALA A 48 9.60 7.90 6.36
N PHE A 49 10.81 7.61 6.88
CA PHE A 49 11.74 6.65 6.25
C PHE A 49 11.17 5.23 6.21
N ILE A 50 10.46 4.82 7.25
CA ILE A 50 9.78 3.52 7.27
C ILE A 50 8.63 3.50 6.26
N GLY A 51 7.89 4.60 6.10
CA GLY A 51 6.85 4.74 5.06
C GLY A 51 7.38 4.57 3.64
N PHE A 52 8.65 4.89 3.38
CA PHE A 52 9.30 4.63 2.08
C PHE A 52 9.44 3.14 1.74
N ILE A 53 9.36 2.23 2.73
CA ILE A 53 9.40 0.78 2.50
C ILE A 53 8.23 0.34 1.61
N ASP A 54 7.04 0.92 1.82
CA ASP A 54 5.87 0.59 1.00
C ASP A 54 6.03 1.06 -0.45
N VAL A 55 6.63 2.25 -0.65
CA VAL A 55 6.94 2.78 -1.99
C VAL A 55 7.96 1.89 -2.69
N ALA A 56 9.01 1.46 -1.99
CA ALA A 56 10.03 0.55 -2.51
C ALA A 56 9.44 -0.82 -2.85
N GLY A 57 8.54 -1.34 -2.00
CA GLY A 57 7.81 -2.57 -2.23
C GLY A 57 6.90 -2.52 -3.46
N LEU A 58 6.16 -1.42 -3.64
CA LEU A 58 5.31 -1.21 -4.81
C LEU A 58 6.15 -1.07 -6.09
N TYR A 59 7.30 -0.38 -6.03
CA TYR A 59 8.27 -0.32 -7.11
C TYR A 59 8.79 -1.71 -7.49
N PHE A 60 9.18 -2.52 -6.51
CA PHE A 60 9.63 -3.89 -6.72
C PHE A 60 8.51 -4.74 -7.35
N ALA A 61 7.27 -4.66 -6.84
CA ALA A 61 6.14 -5.39 -7.39
C ALA A 61 5.88 -5.02 -8.86
N LEU A 62 5.94 -3.74 -9.21
CA LEU A 62 5.73 -3.28 -10.59
C LEU A 62 6.88 -3.67 -11.54
N THR A 63 8.12 -3.69 -11.07
CA THR A 63 9.29 -3.94 -11.91
C THR A 63 9.65 -5.42 -12.03
N GLN A 64 9.66 -6.16 -10.93
CA GLN A 64 10.16 -7.54 -10.86
C GLN A 64 9.07 -8.61 -11.08
N LEU A 65 7.81 -8.35 -10.70
CA LEU A 65 6.72 -9.29 -10.97
C LEU A 65 6.21 -9.22 -12.41
N THR A 66 6.73 -8.29 -13.21
CA THR A 66 6.33 -8.11 -14.62
C THR A 66 6.87 -9.24 -15.49
N HIS A 67 6.05 -10.29 -15.66
CA HIS A 67 6.33 -11.34 -16.64
C HIS A 67 6.15 -10.80 -18.08
N ARG A 68 6.96 -11.31 -19.02
CA ARG A 68 7.14 -10.77 -20.38
C ARG A 68 5.89 -10.78 -21.28
N ASN A 69 4.80 -11.43 -20.86
CA ASN A 69 3.65 -11.78 -21.71
C ASN A 69 2.33 -11.03 -21.43
N ILE A 70 2.24 -10.21 -20.39
CA ILE A 70 0.98 -9.55 -20.02
C ILE A 70 0.96 -8.09 -20.54
N SER A 71 -0.22 -7.61 -20.96
CA SER A 71 -0.44 -6.23 -21.42
C SER A 71 -0.21 -5.24 -20.29
N GLN A 72 0.45 -4.11 -20.56
CA GLN A 72 0.75 -3.08 -19.55
C GLN A 72 -0.52 -2.54 -18.85
N ASN A 73 -1.67 -2.56 -19.53
CA ASN A 73 -2.93 -2.08 -18.97
C ASN A 73 -3.51 -3.02 -17.89
N HIS A 74 -3.31 -4.33 -18.03
CA HIS A 74 -3.78 -5.31 -17.04
C HIS A 74 -2.77 -5.50 -15.89
N LYS A 75 -1.49 -5.12 -16.08
CA LYS A 75 -0.42 -5.24 -15.07
C LYS A 75 -0.70 -4.41 -13.83
N PHE A 76 -0.87 -3.10 -14.02
CA PHE A 76 -0.99 -2.18 -12.89
C PHE A 76 -2.29 -2.43 -12.12
N GLN A 77 -3.34 -2.88 -12.81
CA GLN A 77 -4.60 -3.27 -12.21
C GLN A 77 -4.43 -4.51 -11.34
N ALA A 78 -3.81 -5.57 -11.86
CA ALA A 78 -3.58 -6.80 -11.09
C ALA A 78 -2.69 -6.56 -9.87
N ILE A 79 -1.61 -5.79 -10.03
CA ILE A 79 -0.67 -5.48 -8.95
C ILE A 79 -1.32 -4.55 -7.92
N GLY A 80 -1.98 -3.48 -8.36
CA GLY A 80 -2.65 -2.53 -7.48
C GLY A 80 -3.81 -3.16 -6.71
N LEU A 81 -4.61 -4.00 -7.36
CA LEU A 81 -5.70 -4.74 -6.71
C LEU A 81 -5.16 -5.76 -5.72
N GLY A 82 -4.14 -6.55 -6.08
CA GLY A 82 -3.54 -7.54 -5.18
C GLY A 82 -2.92 -6.89 -3.95
N TRP A 83 -2.22 -5.76 -4.13
CA TRP A 83 -1.63 -4.98 -3.05
C TRP A 83 -2.70 -4.42 -2.10
N ALA A 84 -3.69 -3.70 -2.64
CA ALA A 84 -4.74 -3.07 -1.84
C ALA A 84 -5.68 -4.09 -1.17
N PHE A 85 -5.92 -5.23 -1.81
CA PHE A 85 -6.66 -6.33 -1.22
C PHE A 85 -5.93 -6.91 -0.03
N ALA A 86 -4.62 -7.15 -0.16
CA ALA A 86 -3.80 -7.66 0.95
C ALA A 86 -3.72 -6.65 2.12
N ASP A 87 -3.64 -5.36 1.82
CA ASP A 87 -3.70 -4.28 2.82
C ASP A 87 -4.99 -4.29 3.62
N SER A 88 -6.12 -4.36 2.92
CA SER A 88 -7.44 -4.43 3.53
C SER A 88 -7.60 -5.70 4.36
N LEU A 89 -7.10 -6.83 3.86
CA LEU A 89 -7.18 -8.11 4.55
C LEU A 89 -6.36 -8.12 5.84
N LEU A 90 -5.14 -7.60 5.81
CA LEU A 90 -4.28 -7.57 7.00
C LEU A 90 -4.79 -6.62 8.07
N HIS A 91 -5.18 -5.39 7.70
CA HIS A 91 -5.47 -4.35 8.68
C HIS A 91 -6.95 -4.31 9.10
N ARG A 92 -7.87 -4.83 8.29
CA ARG A 92 -9.32 -4.62 8.50
C ARG A 92 -10.11 -5.91 8.67
N LEU A 93 -9.60 -7.04 8.18
CA LEU A 93 -10.30 -8.32 8.39
C LEU A 93 -10.30 -8.73 9.87
N ALA A 94 -9.21 -8.50 10.61
CA ALA A 94 -9.13 -8.82 12.04
C ALA A 94 -10.19 -8.09 12.89
N PRO A 95 -10.33 -6.75 12.84
CA PRO A 95 -11.38 -6.06 13.58
C PRO A 95 -12.79 -6.40 13.07
N LEU A 96 -12.99 -6.59 11.76
CA LEU A 96 -14.29 -7.02 11.21
C LEU A 96 -14.68 -8.43 11.67
N TRP A 97 -13.73 -9.36 11.75
CA TRP A 97 -13.99 -10.74 12.17
C TRP A 97 -14.37 -10.81 13.66
N VAL A 98 -13.65 -10.07 14.50
CA VAL A 98 -13.94 -9.98 15.94
C VAL A 98 -15.25 -9.21 16.17
N GLY A 99 -15.47 -8.12 15.41
CA GLY A 99 -16.71 -7.33 15.44
C GLY A 99 -17.94 -8.11 15.00
N ALA A 100 -17.82 -8.97 13.99
CA ALA A 100 -18.89 -9.86 13.53
C ALA A 100 -19.27 -10.95 14.56
N LYS A 101 -18.44 -11.18 15.58
CA LYS A 101 -18.78 -12.02 16.74
C LYS A 101 -19.50 -11.24 17.86
N GLY A 102 -19.48 -9.90 17.81
CA GLY A 102 -20.25 -9.03 18.69
C GLY A 102 -21.71 -8.92 18.22
N LEU A 103 -22.63 -8.80 19.16
CA LEU A 103 -24.08 -8.70 18.89
C LEU A 103 -24.54 -7.28 18.48
N GLU A 104 -23.65 -6.29 18.47
CA GLU A 104 -24.00 -4.89 18.32
C GLU A 104 -23.38 -4.29 17.06
N PHE A 105 -24.24 -3.77 16.19
CA PHE A 105 -23.82 -3.03 15.01
C PHE A 105 -23.43 -1.59 15.41
N THR A 106 -22.19 -1.20 15.11
CA THR A 106 -21.65 0.14 15.37
C THR A 106 -21.29 0.84 14.07
N TRP A 107 -21.50 2.16 14.00
CA TRP A 107 -21.15 3.00 12.85
C TRP A 107 -19.66 2.95 12.47
N ASP A 108 -18.79 2.61 13.43
CA ASP A 108 -17.34 2.52 13.23
C ASP A 108 -16.97 1.49 12.14
N TYR A 109 -17.63 0.33 12.12
CA TYR A 109 -17.36 -0.69 11.10
C TYR A 109 -17.80 -0.24 9.70
N LEU A 110 -18.87 0.57 9.61
CA LEU A 110 -19.35 1.11 8.34
C LEU A 110 -18.38 2.17 7.80
N LEU A 111 -17.90 3.08 8.66
CA LEU A 111 -16.90 4.08 8.30
C LEU A 111 -15.56 3.43 7.93
N GLN A 112 -15.13 2.39 8.68
CA GLN A 112 -13.92 1.63 8.39
C GLN A 112 -14.00 0.91 7.03
N GLY A 113 -15.17 0.38 6.67
CA GLY A 113 -15.42 -0.20 5.35
C GLY A 113 -15.38 0.83 4.22
N LEU A 114 -15.99 2.00 4.43
CA LEU A 114 -15.98 3.10 3.45
C LEU A 114 -14.55 3.63 3.23
N GLU A 115 -13.82 3.85 4.31
CA GLU A 115 -12.41 4.26 4.27
C GLU A 115 -11.54 3.21 3.54
N SER A 116 -11.85 1.92 3.70
CA SER A 116 -11.11 0.85 3.02
C SER A 116 -11.24 0.93 1.52
N ASN A 117 -12.46 1.18 1.06
CA ASN A 117 -12.74 1.31 -0.37
C ASN A 117 -12.06 2.56 -0.95
N ALA A 118 -12.04 3.67 -0.20
CA ALA A 118 -11.31 4.87 -0.60
C ALA A 118 -9.80 4.61 -0.71
N ASN A 119 -9.21 3.96 0.29
CA ASN A 119 -7.78 3.62 0.30
C ASN A 119 -7.41 2.62 -0.80
N LEU A 120 -8.32 1.68 -1.13
CA LEU A 120 -8.15 0.77 -2.26
C LEU A 120 -8.09 1.52 -3.58
N VAL A 121 -9.04 2.43 -3.84
CA VAL A 121 -9.07 3.25 -5.05
C VAL A 121 -7.80 4.12 -5.17
N LEU A 122 -7.37 4.71 -4.06
CA LEU A 122 -6.13 5.50 -4.00
C LEU A 122 -4.91 4.64 -4.37
N THR A 123 -4.80 3.45 -3.80
CA THR A 123 -3.66 2.53 -4.01
C THR A 123 -3.61 2.03 -5.46
N VAL A 124 -4.76 1.67 -6.05
CA VAL A 124 -4.83 1.28 -7.47
C VAL A 124 -4.45 2.44 -8.37
N SER A 125 -4.88 3.67 -8.05
CA SER A 125 -4.52 4.87 -8.80
C SER A 125 -3.02 5.16 -8.73
N LEU A 126 -2.40 4.95 -7.56
CA LEU A 126 -0.95 5.07 -7.37
C LEU A 126 -0.18 3.99 -8.13
N ALA A 127 -0.64 2.75 -8.14
CA ALA A 127 -0.04 1.69 -8.96
C ALA A 127 -0.13 2.03 -10.46
N ALA A 128 -1.24 2.62 -10.90
CA ALA A 128 -1.39 3.10 -12.27
C ALA A 128 -0.38 4.22 -12.60
N LEU A 129 -0.27 5.23 -11.73
CA LEU A 129 0.68 6.32 -11.86
C LEU A 129 2.15 5.84 -11.84
N GLY A 130 2.50 4.95 -10.89
CA GLY A 130 3.81 4.31 -10.82
C GLY A 130 4.13 3.52 -12.09
N SER A 131 3.15 2.81 -12.65
CA SER A 131 3.32 2.10 -13.92
C SER A 131 3.61 3.05 -15.09
N LEU A 132 3.01 4.24 -15.11
CA LEU A 132 3.28 5.26 -16.13
C LEU A 132 4.69 5.84 -16.00
N MET A 133 5.23 5.94 -14.78
CA MET A 133 6.56 6.50 -14.53
C MET A 133 7.70 5.49 -14.74
N TRP A 134 7.52 4.25 -14.27
CA TRP A 134 8.57 3.25 -14.19
C TRP A 134 8.59 2.28 -15.38
N LEU A 135 7.43 1.99 -16.00
CA LEU A 135 7.36 1.03 -17.11
C LEU A 135 7.29 1.68 -18.50
N ARG A 136 6.82 2.94 -18.64
CA ARG A 136 6.80 3.61 -19.96
C ARG A 136 8.16 4.19 -20.35
N LYS A 137 8.58 3.94 -21.59
CA LYS A 137 9.73 4.59 -22.23
C LYS A 137 9.52 6.09 -22.47
N ASN A 138 8.33 6.50 -22.90
CA ASN A 138 8.00 7.91 -23.15
C ASN A 138 7.34 8.51 -21.91
N LYS A 139 8.12 9.28 -21.15
CA LYS A 139 7.69 9.90 -19.89
C LYS A 139 7.16 11.31 -20.14
N PRO A 140 5.88 11.59 -19.86
CA PRO A 140 5.37 12.96 -19.88
C PRO A 140 6.01 13.75 -18.74
N LYS A 141 6.85 14.74 -19.07
CA LYS A 141 7.64 15.54 -18.11
C LYS A 141 6.76 16.23 -17.05
N THR A 142 5.52 16.56 -17.39
CA THR A 142 4.55 17.23 -16.50
C THR A 142 3.98 16.34 -15.40
N LEU A 143 3.89 15.02 -15.61
CA LEU A 143 3.31 14.10 -14.62
C LEU A 143 4.32 13.61 -13.59
N VAL A 144 5.63 13.72 -13.87
CA VAL A 144 6.71 13.31 -12.96
C VAL A 144 6.59 13.93 -11.55
N PRO A 145 6.43 15.26 -11.38
CA PRO A 145 6.31 15.85 -10.04
C PRO A 145 5.03 15.43 -9.32
N ILE A 146 3.92 15.24 -10.05
CA ILE A 146 2.63 14.83 -9.48
C ILE A 146 2.73 13.42 -8.89
N ILE A 147 3.44 12.53 -9.57
CA ILE A 147 3.65 11.14 -9.12
C ILE A 147 4.56 11.10 -7.88
N TYR A 148 5.61 11.92 -7.83
CA TYR A 148 6.45 12.01 -6.62
C TYR A 148 5.71 12.65 -5.45
N ALA A 149 4.87 13.65 -5.71
CA ALA A 149 4.02 14.24 -4.68
C ALA A 149 3.03 13.21 -4.13
N SER A 150 2.38 12.41 -4.99
CA SER A 150 1.44 11.39 -4.55
C SER A 150 2.11 10.20 -3.84
N ALA A 151 3.32 9.81 -4.26
CA ALA A 151 4.14 8.83 -3.55
C ALA A 151 4.62 9.35 -2.18
N GLY A 152 4.97 10.64 -2.11
CA GLY A 152 5.29 11.33 -0.86
C GLY A 152 4.09 11.35 0.08
N VAL A 153 2.90 11.70 -0.42
CA VAL A 153 1.66 11.62 0.35
C VAL A 153 1.44 10.22 0.89
N LEU A 154 1.57 9.16 0.07
CA LEU A 154 1.45 7.77 0.54
C LEU A 154 2.48 7.43 1.63
N ALA A 155 3.74 7.82 1.46
CA ALA A 155 4.80 7.55 2.44
C ALA A 155 4.59 8.30 3.77
N THR A 156 3.94 9.47 3.71
CA THR A 156 3.61 10.29 4.88
C THR A 156 2.24 9.99 5.47
N MET A 157 1.38 9.26 4.75
CA MET A 157 0.09 8.86 5.30
C MET A 157 0.38 7.96 6.49
N PRO A 158 -0.13 8.29 7.68
CA PRO A 158 -0.01 7.41 8.82
C PRO A 158 -0.75 6.13 8.43
N SER A 159 0.00 5.07 8.14
CA SER A 159 -0.56 3.73 8.13
C SER A 159 -1.05 3.51 9.55
N ILE A 160 -2.36 3.65 9.68
CA ILE A 160 -3.14 3.63 10.91
C ILE A 160 -2.59 2.54 11.82
N ILE A 161 -2.02 2.96 12.95
CA ILE A 161 -1.88 2.14 14.15
C ILE A 161 -3.27 2.05 14.78
#